data_AF-A0A2J6S9X3-F1
#
_entry.id   AF-A0A2J6S9X3-F1
#
_cell.length_a   1.000
_cell.length_b   1.000
_cell.length_c   1.000
_cell.angle_alpha   90.00
_cell.angle_beta   90.00
_cell.angle_gamma   90.00
#
_symmetry.space_group_name_H-M   'P 1'
#
loop_
_entity.id
_entity.type
_entity.pdbx_description
1 polymer ?
#
loop_
_entity_poly.entity_id
_entity_poly.type
_entity_poly.pdbx_seq_one_letter_code
_entity_poly.pdbx_strand_id
1 'polypeptide(L)'
;MAPLLRQIVAGPRSRHPEAGLDLCYVTPFIIATSGPSGTYPQRAYRNPLDQLVKFLDYKHGEEWKIWEFRAEGTGYPDSEVYGRIRHYPWPDHHPPPFRLVGLIVAGMRNWLLEGEGKKGEKDRVVVVHCKAGKGRSGTMACSYLISECGWKPEEALARFTERRMRPGFGQGVSIPSQLRWVGYVDRWTRAGKVYVERQIEILEVHVWGLRDGVKVQVEGYVDEGKKIKLFHVFTKNERVVVEGNTPGGGGFTDMISDMAGFQNQGRIAGSRSSDQLDSGNLNKSQPSESGGSSSTSVDTGAEAGGGAVIFKPSTRVILPTSDINIDFERRNKASMGWTMVTAVAHVWFNAYFEGNGPEQNGKADNTGVFEIEWDKMDGIKGSSRKGTRALDRLAVVWKAYDPEPGQGKKEDIIHEPGVNSTVADMQPADWKGGNEPAPGLGHDLGLRTESPMSADISKASSVKSNEADDADATSVEGVKPSGPSGEENLDIDVTKLPQPHGNASEPTLNELNGGLDTASATTPQRGSEV
;
A
#
# COMPACT_ATOMS: atom_id res chain seq x y z
N MET A 1 -33.84 9.71 -11.17
CA MET A 1 -32.98 8.96 -10.22
C MET A 1 -31.51 8.92 -10.63
N ALA A 2 -31.16 8.51 -11.86
CA ALA A 2 -29.74 8.46 -12.31
C ALA A 2 -28.93 9.78 -12.19
N PRO A 3 -29.48 10.98 -12.47
CA PRO A 3 -28.73 12.24 -12.30
C PRO A 3 -28.31 12.51 -10.85
N LEU A 4 -29.15 12.17 -9.87
CA LEU A 4 -28.89 12.34 -8.45
C LEU A 4 -27.81 11.37 -7.95
N LEU A 5 -27.85 10.10 -8.40
CA LEU A 5 -26.84 9.10 -8.04
C LEU A 5 -25.45 9.49 -8.56
N ARG A 6 -25.36 9.99 -9.81
CA ARG A 6 -24.11 10.54 -10.36
C ARG A 6 -23.60 11.73 -9.55
N GLN A 7 -24.49 12.62 -9.12
CA GLN A 7 -24.13 13.79 -8.32
C GLN A 7 -23.55 13.39 -6.95
N ILE A 8 -24.07 12.33 -6.34
CA ILE A 8 -23.54 11.80 -5.08
C ILE A 8 -22.14 11.19 -5.30
N VAL A 9 -21.99 10.33 -6.31
CA VAL A 9 -20.70 9.66 -6.61
C VAL A 9 -19.61 10.64 -7.06
N ALA A 10 -19.99 11.73 -7.74
CA ALA A 10 -19.11 12.82 -8.13
C ALA A 10 -18.97 13.92 -7.06
N GLY A 11 -19.65 13.79 -5.92
CA GLY A 11 -19.80 14.85 -4.91
C GLY A 11 -18.51 15.58 -4.53
N PRO A 12 -17.38 14.88 -4.27
CA PRO A 12 -16.12 15.54 -3.91
C PRO A 12 -15.45 16.35 -5.02
N ARG A 13 -15.88 16.14 -6.28
CA ARG A 13 -15.18 16.62 -7.48
C ARG A 13 -15.97 17.74 -8.16
N SER A 14 -15.23 18.62 -8.83
CA SER A 14 -15.79 19.74 -9.58
C SER A 14 -16.39 19.23 -10.89
N ARG A 15 -17.64 19.62 -11.17
CA ARG A 15 -18.30 19.34 -12.46
C ARG A 15 -17.99 20.44 -13.45
N HIS A 16 -17.93 20.08 -14.73
CA HIS A 16 -17.85 21.07 -15.78
C HIS A 16 -19.16 21.85 -15.84
N PRO A 17 -19.13 23.20 -15.72
CA PRO A 17 -20.34 24.00 -15.62
C PRO A 17 -21.23 23.89 -16.87
N GLU A 18 -20.63 23.81 -18.06
CA GLU A 18 -21.38 23.76 -19.33
C GLU A 18 -21.80 22.34 -19.73
N ALA A 19 -21.01 21.32 -19.37
CA ALA A 19 -21.26 19.96 -19.85
C ALA A 19 -22.13 19.16 -18.87
N GLY A 20 -22.17 19.57 -17.59
CA GLY A 20 -22.76 18.77 -16.54
C GLY A 20 -22.04 17.43 -16.32
N LEU A 21 -20.80 17.27 -16.77
CA LEU A 21 -20.03 16.05 -16.58
C LEU A 21 -19.03 16.20 -15.43
N ASP A 22 -18.66 15.09 -14.81
CA ASP A 22 -17.54 15.04 -13.86
C ASP A 22 -16.21 15.11 -14.64
N LEU A 23 -15.90 16.31 -15.12
CA LEU A 23 -14.81 16.67 -16.03
C LEU A 23 -14.28 18.06 -15.64
N CYS A 24 -12.97 18.27 -15.74
CA CYS A 24 -12.37 19.60 -15.63
C CYS A 24 -11.19 19.79 -16.58
N TYR A 25 -10.92 21.05 -16.94
CA TYR A 25 -9.67 21.44 -17.58
C TYR A 25 -8.65 21.74 -16.49
N VAL A 26 -7.63 20.89 -16.39
CA VAL A 26 -6.46 21.11 -15.52
C VAL A 26 -5.64 22.26 -16.09
N THR A 27 -5.39 22.21 -17.40
CA THR A 27 -4.88 23.31 -18.23
C THR A 27 -5.77 23.44 -19.47
N PRO A 28 -5.58 24.44 -20.34
CA PRO A 28 -6.33 24.52 -21.59
C PRO A 28 -6.20 23.26 -22.47
N PHE A 29 -5.09 22.54 -22.37
CA PHE A 29 -4.76 21.37 -23.20
C PHE A 29 -4.81 20.02 -22.46
N ILE A 30 -5.08 20.01 -21.14
CA ILE A 30 -5.26 18.77 -20.36
C ILE A 30 -6.63 18.77 -19.68
N ILE A 31 -7.45 17.80 -20.05
CA ILE A 31 -8.74 17.50 -19.46
C ILE A 31 -8.62 16.28 -18.56
N ALA A 32 -9.14 16.34 -17.34
CA ALA A 32 -9.31 15.20 -16.46
C ALA A 32 -10.79 14.88 -16.28
N THR A 33 -11.17 13.61 -16.43
CA THR A 33 -12.55 13.13 -16.26
C THR A 33 -12.60 11.86 -15.43
N SER A 34 -13.73 11.59 -14.76
CA SER A 34 -14.00 10.23 -14.28
C SER A 34 -14.25 9.28 -15.45
N GLY A 35 -14.06 7.98 -15.21
CA GLY A 35 -14.19 6.94 -16.21
C GLY A 35 -15.61 6.92 -16.76
N PRO A 36 -15.81 7.20 -18.06
CA PRO A 36 -17.12 7.16 -18.66
C PRO A 36 -17.61 5.71 -18.81
N SER A 37 -18.91 5.55 -19.03
CA SER A 37 -19.50 4.23 -19.22
C SER A 37 -20.59 4.26 -20.29
N GLY A 38 -20.50 3.34 -21.25
CA GLY A 38 -21.54 3.09 -22.24
C GLY A 38 -22.64 2.14 -21.71
N THR A 39 -22.27 1.23 -20.81
CA THR A 39 -23.07 0.07 -20.39
C THR A 39 -23.73 0.23 -19.00
N TYR A 40 -24.91 -0.39 -18.84
CA TYR A 40 -25.56 -0.57 -17.54
C TYR A 40 -24.96 -1.77 -16.79
N PRO A 41 -24.89 -1.74 -15.44
CA PRO A 41 -25.43 -0.70 -14.54
C PRO A 41 -24.52 0.53 -14.32
N GLN A 42 -23.25 0.49 -14.76
CA GLN A 42 -22.25 1.52 -14.46
C GLN A 42 -22.63 2.91 -14.99
N ARG A 43 -23.30 2.98 -16.15
CA ARG A 43 -23.89 4.21 -16.73
C ARG A 43 -24.83 4.96 -15.77
N ALA A 44 -25.47 4.27 -14.82
CA ALA A 44 -26.39 4.89 -13.86
C ALA A 44 -25.69 5.82 -12.86
N TYR A 45 -24.39 5.59 -12.59
CA TYR A 45 -23.63 6.33 -11.57
C TYR A 45 -22.32 6.95 -12.08
N ARG A 46 -21.89 6.65 -13.31
CA ARG A 46 -20.72 7.26 -13.99
C ARG A 46 -21.11 8.29 -15.06
N ASN A 47 -20.12 9.01 -15.57
CA ASN A 47 -20.29 9.90 -16.72
C ASN A 47 -20.82 9.11 -17.94
N PRO A 48 -21.92 9.55 -18.60
CA PRO A 48 -22.37 8.93 -19.83
C PRO A 48 -21.34 9.14 -20.95
N LEU A 49 -20.85 8.06 -21.56
CA LEU A 49 -19.82 8.16 -22.60
C LEU A 49 -20.29 8.99 -23.80
N ASP A 50 -21.52 8.81 -24.25
CA ASP A 50 -22.08 9.54 -25.39
C ASP A 50 -22.15 11.05 -25.15
N GLN A 51 -22.36 11.48 -23.90
CA GLN A 51 -22.34 12.91 -23.55
C GLN A 51 -20.91 13.46 -23.51
N LEU A 52 -19.94 12.67 -23.04
CA LEU A 52 -18.53 13.05 -23.06
C LEU A 52 -18.05 13.23 -24.50
N VAL A 53 -18.29 12.26 -25.38
CA VAL A 53 -17.89 12.31 -26.79
C VAL A 53 -18.55 13.52 -27.49
N LYS A 54 -19.86 13.71 -27.33
CA LYS A 54 -20.56 14.89 -27.87
C LYS A 54 -19.95 16.21 -27.41
N PHE A 55 -19.57 16.31 -26.14
CA PHE A 55 -18.94 17.52 -25.60
C PHE A 55 -17.55 17.75 -26.22
N LEU A 56 -16.74 16.69 -26.33
CA LEU A 56 -15.39 16.76 -26.91
C LEU A 56 -15.45 17.10 -28.40
N ASP A 57 -16.35 16.51 -29.18
CA ASP A 57 -16.52 16.86 -30.59
C ASP A 57 -17.01 18.30 -30.77
N TYR A 58 -17.98 18.72 -29.94
CA TYR A 58 -18.47 20.10 -29.98
C TYR A 58 -17.37 21.12 -29.67
N LYS A 59 -16.54 20.88 -28.65
CA LYS A 59 -15.48 21.82 -28.24
C LYS A 59 -14.20 21.73 -29.08
N HIS A 60 -13.77 20.52 -29.41
CA HIS A 60 -12.43 20.24 -29.98
C HIS A 60 -12.46 19.59 -31.37
N GLY A 61 -13.64 19.22 -31.89
CA GLY A 61 -13.73 18.56 -33.19
C GLY A 61 -13.00 17.21 -33.17
N GLU A 62 -11.97 17.07 -34.01
CA GLU A 62 -11.13 15.87 -34.05
C GLU A 62 -9.88 15.96 -33.17
N GLU A 63 -9.63 17.13 -32.57
CA GLU A 63 -8.39 17.48 -31.87
C GLU A 63 -8.42 17.05 -30.39
N TRP A 64 -8.98 15.88 -30.08
CA TRP A 64 -8.96 15.29 -28.74
C TRP A 64 -8.56 13.81 -28.78
N LYS A 65 -7.86 13.35 -27.74
CA LYS A 65 -7.48 11.94 -27.58
C LYS A 65 -7.42 11.54 -26.11
N ILE A 66 -7.80 10.30 -25.81
CA ILE A 66 -7.90 9.75 -24.46
C ILE A 66 -6.62 9.01 -24.06
N TRP A 67 -6.16 9.21 -22.83
CA TRP A 67 -5.21 8.37 -22.13
C TRP A 67 -5.92 7.65 -20.99
N GLU A 68 -5.94 6.33 -21.07
CA GLU A 68 -6.72 5.42 -20.26
C GLU A 68 -5.82 4.61 -19.33
N PHE A 69 -6.18 4.53 -18.04
CA PHE A 69 -5.30 4.00 -17.00
C PHE A 69 -5.86 2.80 -16.22
N ARG A 70 -6.98 2.19 -16.64
CA ARG A 70 -7.69 1.18 -15.85
C ARG A 70 -7.29 -0.25 -16.21
N ALA A 71 -6.53 -0.90 -15.33
CA ALA A 71 -6.34 -2.35 -15.40
C ALA A 71 -7.63 -3.14 -15.17
N GLU A 72 -8.61 -2.57 -14.46
CA GLU A 72 -9.90 -3.20 -14.23
C GLU A 72 -10.85 -3.16 -15.46
N GLY A 73 -10.39 -2.63 -16.60
CA GLY A 73 -11.17 -2.51 -17.83
C GLY A 73 -11.82 -1.13 -18.00
N THR A 74 -11.75 -0.59 -19.22
CA THR A 74 -12.22 0.77 -19.55
C THR A 74 -13.71 0.99 -19.31
N GLY A 75 -14.54 -0.05 -19.45
CA GLY A 75 -16.00 0.02 -19.35
C GLY A 75 -16.71 0.39 -20.65
N TYR A 76 -15.96 0.48 -21.76
CA TYR A 76 -16.49 0.77 -23.09
C TYR A 76 -15.47 0.36 -24.18
N PRO A 77 -15.91 -0.06 -25.39
CA PRO A 77 -15.00 -0.39 -26.48
C PRO A 77 -14.44 0.87 -27.17
N ASP A 78 -13.22 0.77 -27.69
CA ASP A 78 -12.51 1.89 -28.34
C ASP A 78 -13.26 2.49 -29.54
N SER A 79 -14.09 1.67 -30.21
CA SER A 79 -14.94 2.13 -31.31
C SER A 79 -15.94 3.21 -30.89
N GLU A 80 -16.37 3.23 -29.63
CA GLU A 80 -17.29 4.26 -29.10
C GLU A 80 -16.60 5.62 -28.90
N VAL A 81 -15.26 5.67 -29.02
CA VAL A 81 -14.44 6.90 -28.99
C VAL A 81 -13.61 7.08 -30.26
N TYR A 82 -14.08 6.50 -31.38
CA TYR A 82 -13.45 6.62 -32.70
C TYR A 82 -12.00 6.10 -32.77
N GLY A 83 -11.60 5.21 -31.85
CA GLY A 83 -10.20 4.79 -31.71
C GLY A 83 -9.26 5.91 -31.25
N ARG A 84 -9.78 7.05 -30.76
CA ARG A 84 -9.00 8.17 -30.21
C ARG A 84 -8.64 7.91 -28.75
N ILE A 85 -8.00 6.78 -28.49
CA ILE A 85 -7.64 6.31 -27.15
C ILE A 85 -6.27 5.63 -27.17
N ARG A 86 -5.54 5.76 -26.06
CA ARG A 86 -4.28 5.09 -25.73
C ARG A 86 -4.43 4.41 -24.39
N HIS A 87 -3.92 3.20 -24.23
CA HIS A 87 -4.04 2.41 -23.01
C HIS A 87 -2.70 2.28 -22.30
N TYR A 88 -2.71 2.59 -21.01
CA TYR A 88 -1.61 2.35 -20.09
C TYR A 88 -2.18 1.86 -18.75
N PRO A 89 -2.69 0.63 -18.67
CA PRO A 89 -3.46 0.14 -17.53
C PRO A 89 -2.59 -0.20 -16.31
N TRP A 90 -3.00 0.24 -15.11
CA TRP A 90 -2.51 -0.31 -13.83
C TRP A 90 -3.62 -0.33 -12.75
N PRO A 91 -3.46 -1.16 -11.69
CA PRO A 91 -4.43 -1.29 -10.61
C PRO A 91 -4.81 0.01 -9.89
N ASP A 92 -6.07 0.09 -9.45
CA ASP A 92 -6.60 1.27 -8.76
C ASP A 92 -5.91 1.49 -7.42
N HIS A 93 -5.80 2.75 -6.98
CA HIS A 93 -5.15 3.17 -5.73
C HIS A 93 -3.63 2.98 -5.62
N HIS A 94 -2.96 2.49 -6.66
CA HIS A 94 -1.50 2.36 -6.70
C HIS A 94 -0.86 3.41 -7.63
N PRO A 95 0.45 3.70 -7.50
CA PRO A 95 1.19 4.41 -8.54
C PRO A 95 1.27 3.58 -9.83
N PRO A 96 1.62 4.16 -10.99
CA PRO A 96 1.92 3.36 -12.19
C PRO A 96 3.28 2.66 -12.05
N PRO A 97 3.53 1.52 -12.72
CA PRO A 97 4.90 1.07 -12.95
C PRO A 97 5.72 2.22 -13.55
N PHE A 98 6.90 2.52 -13.01
CA PHE A 98 7.60 3.75 -13.41
C PHE A 98 7.97 3.75 -14.90
N ARG A 99 8.23 2.57 -15.46
CA ARG A 99 8.43 2.34 -16.91
C ARG A 99 7.35 2.98 -17.78
N LEU A 100 6.09 2.98 -17.34
CA LEU A 100 4.97 3.53 -18.12
C LEU A 100 4.98 5.07 -18.14
N VAL A 101 5.58 5.72 -17.14
CA VAL A 101 5.56 7.19 -17.00
C VAL A 101 6.13 7.86 -18.25
N GLY A 102 7.32 7.43 -18.68
CA GLY A 102 7.99 7.98 -19.87
C GLY A 102 7.19 7.80 -21.14
N LEU A 103 6.56 6.63 -21.33
CA LEU A 103 5.68 6.38 -22.48
C LEU A 103 4.46 7.31 -22.48
N ILE A 104 3.79 7.45 -21.33
CA ILE A 104 2.59 8.27 -21.21
C ILE A 104 2.90 9.74 -21.49
N VAL A 105 3.90 10.32 -20.82
CA VAL A 105 4.20 11.76 -20.97
C VAL A 105 4.72 12.09 -22.38
N ALA A 106 5.55 11.21 -22.96
CA ALA A 106 6.00 11.36 -24.35
C ALA A 106 4.83 11.26 -25.34
N GLY A 107 3.91 10.32 -25.13
CA GLY A 107 2.74 10.14 -25.97
C GLY A 107 1.84 11.38 -25.94
N MET A 108 1.59 11.92 -24.74
CA MET A 108 0.83 13.16 -24.56
C MET A 108 1.51 14.33 -25.27
N ARG A 109 2.83 14.47 -25.11
CA ARG A 109 3.61 15.55 -25.75
C ARG A 109 3.51 15.45 -27.26
N ASN A 110 3.81 14.28 -27.83
CA ASN A 110 3.86 14.11 -29.27
C ASN A 110 2.48 14.39 -29.90
N TRP A 111 1.39 13.94 -29.25
CA TRP A 111 0.03 14.29 -29.69
C TRP A 111 -0.22 15.80 -29.70
N LEU A 112 0.16 16.52 -28.65
CA LEU A 112 -0.04 17.96 -28.54
C LEU A 112 0.81 18.73 -29.58
N LEU A 113 2.09 18.35 -29.75
CA LEU A 113 3.04 18.99 -30.67
C LEU A 113 2.72 18.76 -32.15
N GLU A 114 2.24 17.57 -32.52
CA GLU A 114 1.80 17.28 -33.90
C GLU A 114 0.71 18.25 -34.40
N GLY A 115 -0.02 18.89 -33.48
CA GLY A 115 -1.03 19.91 -33.78
C GLY A 115 -0.47 21.32 -33.99
N GLU A 116 0.71 21.64 -33.45
CA GLU A 116 1.26 23.01 -33.46
C GLU A 116 1.55 23.55 -34.87
N GLY A 117 1.77 22.67 -35.85
CA GLY A 117 1.95 23.02 -37.26
C GLY A 117 0.66 23.15 -38.07
N LYS A 118 -0.47 22.68 -37.54
CA LYS A 118 -1.79 22.77 -38.17
C LYS A 118 -2.56 23.89 -37.51
N LYS A 119 -2.51 25.10 -38.08
CA LYS A 119 -3.43 26.20 -37.71
C LYS A 119 -4.87 25.82 -38.10
N GLY A 120 -5.49 24.93 -37.32
CA GLY A 120 -6.93 24.70 -37.33
C GLY A 120 -7.65 25.73 -36.46
N GLU A 121 -8.99 25.68 -36.45
CA GLU A 121 -9.81 26.54 -35.58
C GLU A 121 -9.79 26.13 -34.10
N LYS A 122 -9.29 24.93 -33.76
CA LYS A 122 -9.36 24.34 -32.42
C LYS A 122 -8.03 23.72 -31.98
N ASP A 123 -7.66 23.94 -30.73
CA ASP A 123 -6.43 23.42 -30.13
C ASP A 123 -6.55 21.94 -29.75
N ARG A 124 -5.43 21.20 -29.85
CA ARG A 124 -5.37 19.81 -29.39
C ARG A 124 -5.46 19.70 -27.87
N VAL A 125 -6.25 18.74 -27.42
CA VAL A 125 -6.36 18.40 -26.00
C VAL A 125 -6.07 16.92 -25.73
N VAL A 126 -5.44 16.69 -24.58
CA VAL A 126 -5.31 15.38 -23.95
C VAL A 126 -6.44 15.18 -22.94
N VAL A 127 -7.11 14.04 -22.99
CA VAL A 127 -8.13 13.64 -22.01
C VAL A 127 -7.58 12.48 -21.17
N VAL A 128 -7.20 12.74 -19.93
CA VAL A 128 -6.80 11.69 -18.99
C VAL A 128 -8.00 11.19 -18.19
N HIS A 129 -8.13 9.87 -18.04
CA HIS A 129 -9.08 9.31 -17.10
C HIS A 129 -8.64 7.98 -16.48
N CYS A 130 -9.26 7.68 -15.34
CA CYS A 130 -9.18 6.39 -14.68
C CYS A 130 -10.60 6.01 -14.25
N LYS A 131 -10.80 5.47 -13.03
CA LYS A 131 -12.15 5.24 -12.47
C LYS A 131 -12.82 6.54 -12.01
N ALA A 132 -12.22 7.25 -11.06
CA ALA A 132 -12.78 8.50 -10.50
C ALA A 132 -12.17 9.78 -11.11
N GLY A 133 -11.09 9.66 -11.89
CA GLY A 133 -10.35 10.80 -12.42
C GLY A 133 -9.62 11.58 -11.32
N LYS A 134 -9.15 10.90 -10.27
CA LYS A 134 -8.51 11.50 -9.08
C LYS A 134 -7.03 11.11 -9.00
N GLY A 135 -6.69 10.04 -8.26
CA GLY A 135 -5.30 9.67 -7.98
C GLY A 135 -4.46 9.35 -9.23
N ARG A 136 -4.87 8.32 -9.99
CA ARG A 136 -4.17 7.89 -11.23
C ARG A 136 -4.08 9.01 -12.28
N SER A 137 -5.21 9.63 -12.62
CA SER A 137 -5.25 10.74 -13.58
C SER A 137 -4.47 11.96 -13.12
N GLY A 138 -4.54 12.30 -11.84
CA GLY A 138 -3.79 13.40 -11.26
C GLY A 138 -2.29 13.15 -11.25
N THR A 139 -1.86 11.93 -10.94
CA THR A 139 -0.44 11.52 -11.00
C THR A 139 0.12 11.78 -12.40
N MET A 140 -0.56 11.33 -13.45
CA MET A 140 -0.05 11.53 -14.82
C MET A 140 -0.22 12.95 -15.36
N ALA A 141 -1.31 13.65 -15.01
CA ALA A 141 -1.47 15.06 -15.35
C ALA A 141 -0.36 15.91 -14.71
N CYS A 142 -0.07 15.71 -13.42
CA CYS A 142 1.01 16.41 -12.74
C CYS A 142 2.38 16.03 -13.32
N SER A 143 2.60 14.75 -13.59
CA SER A 143 3.85 14.26 -14.21
C SER A 143 4.12 14.92 -15.55
N TYR A 144 3.10 15.10 -16.39
CA TYR A 144 3.24 15.83 -17.66
C TYR A 144 3.61 17.31 -17.44
N LEU A 145 2.93 18.00 -16.51
CA LEU A 145 3.22 19.41 -16.24
C LEU A 145 4.65 19.62 -15.73
N ILE A 146 5.16 18.69 -14.93
CA ILE A 146 6.54 18.70 -14.45
C ILE A 146 7.51 18.40 -15.60
N SER A 147 7.33 17.25 -16.26
CA SER A 147 8.25 16.71 -17.25
C SER A 147 8.33 17.52 -18.54
N GLU A 148 7.20 18.03 -19.03
CA GLU A 148 7.08 18.67 -20.34
C GLU A 148 6.81 20.17 -20.26
N CYS A 149 6.29 20.68 -19.14
CA CYS A 149 5.98 22.10 -18.98
C CYS A 149 6.88 22.82 -17.97
N GLY A 150 7.78 22.11 -17.27
CA GLY A 150 8.74 22.71 -16.33
C GLY A 150 8.12 23.21 -15.02
N TRP A 151 6.93 22.72 -14.66
CA TRP A 151 6.27 23.11 -13.40
C TRP A 151 6.96 22.47 -12.20
N LYS A 152 6.92 23.13 -11.05
CA LYS A 152 7.32 22.50 -9.79
C LYS A 152 6.27 21.47 -9.35
N PRO A 153 6.66 20.40 -8.64
CA PRO A 153 5.73 19.38 -8.15
C PRO A 153 4.56 19.95 -7.34
N GLU A 154 4.83 20.90 -6.44
CA GLU A 154 3.83 21.51 -5.58
C GLU A 154 2.82 22.32 -6.38
N GLU A 155 3.28 23.04 -7.41
CA GLU A 155 2.44 23.85 -8.31
C GLU A 155 1.55 22.95 -9.16
N ALA A 156 2.09 21.87 -9.71
CA ALA A 156 1.33 20.91 -10.51
C ALA A 156 0.25 20.21 -9.67
N LEU A 157 0.59 19.76 -8.46
CA LEU A 157 -0.35 19.13 -7.52
C LEU A 157 -1.43 20.12 -7.07
N ALA A 158 -1.05 21.34 -6.69
CA ALA A 158 -2.00 22.38 -6.28
C ALA A 158 -2.96 22.71 -7.41
N ARG A 159 -2.45 22.83 -8.64
CA ARG A 159 -3.27 23.09 -9.83
C ARG A 159 -4.27 21.97 -10.10
N PHE A 160 -3.82 20.72 -10.03
CA PHE A 160 -4.72 19.59 -10.21
C PHE A 160 -5.81 19.57 -9.13
N THR A 161 -5.44 19.79 -7.85
CA THR A 161 -6.41 19.88 -6.75
C THR A 161 -7.42 21.00 -6.97
N GLU A 162 -6.95 22.22 -7.26
CA GLU A 162 -7.79 23.40 -7.51
C GLU A 162 -8.85 23.13 -8.58
N ARG A 163 -8.44 22.49 -9.69
CA ARG A 163 -9.33 22.25 -10.82
C ARG A 163 -10.22 21.03 -10.65
N ARG A 164 -9.73 19.98 -9.97
CA ARG A 164 -10.43 18.69 -9.89
C ARG A 164 -11.35 18.57 -8.68
N MET A 165 -10.96 19.16 -7.55
CA MET A 165 -11.65 19.01 -6.27
C MET A 165 -12.50 20.23 -5.96
N ARG A 166 -13.60 20.03 -5.23
CA ARG A 166 -14.33 21.17 -4.64
C ARG A 166 -13.56 21.71 -3.43
N PRO A 167 -13.62 23.01 -3.15
CA PRO A 167 -13.03 23.58 -1.93
C PRO A 167 -13.49 22.80 -0.68
N GLY A 168 -12.54 22.38 0.16
CA GLY A 168 -12.81 21.63 1.39
C GLY A 168 -12.89 20.09 1.24
N PHE A 169 -12.82 19.54 0.02
CA PHE A 169 -12.92 18.07 -0.21
C PHE A 169 -11.55 17.35 -0.30
N GLY A 170 -10.49 17.98 0.21
CA GLY A 170 -9.14 17.43 0.25
C GLY A 170 -8.38 17.50 -1.09
N GLN A 171 -7.19 16.92 -1.11
CA GLN A 171 -6.27 16.96 -2.25
C GLN A 171 -6.73 16.08 -3.41
N GLY A 172 -6.42 16.49 -4.64
CA GLY A 172 -6.68 15.74 -5.88
C GLY A 172 -5.80 14.52 -6.03
N VAL A 173 -4.54 14.59 -5.63
CA VAL A 173 -3.68 13.41 -5.42
C VAL A 173 -3.32 13.38 -3.94
N SER A 174 -3.62 12.26 -3.27
CA SER A 174 -3.50 12.17 -1.81
C SER A 174 -2.88 10.86 -1.33
N ILE A 175 -2.68 9.88 -2.20
CA ILE A 175 -2.09 8.60 -1.83
C ILE A 175 -0.56 8.80 -1.74
N PRO A 176 0.07 8.52 -0.59
CA PRO A 176 1.50 8.76 -0.40
C PRO A 176 2.40 8.18 -1.48
N SER A 177 2.16 6.96 -1.94
CA SER A 177 2.98 6.39 -3.03
C SER A 177 2.78 7.06 -4.39
N GLN A 178 1.57 7.57 -4.69
CA GLN A 178 1.37 8.39 -5.89
C GLN A 178 2.12 9.72 -5.79
N LEU A 179 2.15 10.34 -4.62
CA LEU A 179 2.94 11.55 -4.36
C LEU A 179 4.45 11.29 -4.46
N ARG A 180 4.92 10.14 -3.96
CA ARG A 180 6.31 9.69 -4.12
C ARG A 180 6.69 9.58 -5.59
N TRP A 181 5.81 9.01 -6.41
CA TRP A 181 6.00 8.94 -7.87
C TRP A 181 6.12 10.31 -8.52
N VAL A 182 5.28 11.28 -8.13
CA VAL A 182 5.41 12.66 -8.63
C VAL A 182 6.80 13.24 -8.28
N GLY A 183 7.30 12.96 -7.07
CA GLY A 183 8.68 13.32 -6.69
C GLY A 183 9.76 12.60 -7.51
N TYR A 184 9.56 11.32 -7.83
CA TYR A 184 10.45 10.59 -8.74
C TYR A 184 10.45 11.18 -10.15
N VAL A 185 9.30 11.61 -10.67
CA VAL A 185 9.21 12.27 -11.99
C VAL A 185 10.01 13.56 -12.01
N ASP A 186 9.96 14.37 -10.97
CA ASP A 186 10.75 15.59 -10.85
C ASP A 186 12.26 15.30 -10.87
N ARG A 187 12.72 14.31 -10.07
CA ARG A 187 14.12 13.85 -10.08
C ARG A 187 14.54 13.32 -11.45
N TRP A 188 13.71 12.46 -12.06
CA TRP A 188 13.91 11.89 -13.39
C TRP A 188 14.02 12.98 -14.47
N THR A 189 13.14 13.98 -14.43
CA THR A 189 13.12 15.12 -15.37
C THR A 189 14.41 15.93 -15.29
N ARG A 190 14.86 16.25 -14.07
CA ARG A 190 16.12 16.99 -13.85
C ARG A 190 17.37 16.23 -14.29
N ALA A 191 17.30 14.90 -14.33
CA ALA A 191 18.40 14.00 -14.68
C ALA A 191 18.36 13.52 -16.15
N GLY A 192 17.76 14.30 -17.05
CA GLY A 192 17.76 13.97 -18.48
C GLY A 192 16.83 12.81 -18.87
N LYS A 193 15.86 12.47 -18.02
CA LYS A 193 14.78 11.52 -18.31
C LYS A 193 15.27 10.11 -18.72
N VAL A 194 16.36 9.67 -18.10
CA VAL A 194 16.85 8.29 -18.19
C VAL A 194 16.32 7.51 -16.99
N TYR A 195 15.72 6.36 -17.24
CA TYR A 195 15.30 5.40 -16.21
C TYR A 195 15.96 4.06 -16.50
N VAL A 196 16.54 3.41 -15.49
CA VAL A 196 17.16 2.09 -15.63
C VAL A 196 16.37 1.10 -14.79
N GLU A 197 15.66 0.21 -15.47
CA GLU A 197 14.91 -0.85 -14.81
C GLU A 197 15.79 -2.07 -14.56
N ARG A 198 15.71 -2.59 -13.34
CA ARG A 198 16.51 -3.71 -12.84
C ARG A 198 15.66 -4.63 -12.00
N GLN A 199 16.01 -5.92 -12.01
CA GLN A 199 15.48 -6.88 -11.04
C GLN A 199 16.07 -6.60 -9.66
N ILE A 200 15.25 -6.68 -8.63
CA ILE A 200 15.66 -6.35 -7.26
C ILE A 200 15.42 -7.55 -6.34
N GLU A 201 16.43 -7.88 -5.55
CA GLU A 201 16.35 -8.87 -4.48
C GLU A 201 16.10 -8.17 -3.15
N ILE A 202 15.06 -8.60 -2.44
CA ILE A 202 14.78 -8.15 -1.07
C ILE A 202 15.57 -9.02 -0.10
N LEU A 203 16.44 -8.37 0.67
CA LEU A 203 17.32 -9.05 1.62
C LEU A 203 16.69 -9.12 3.00
N GLU A 204 16.17 -8.01 3.51
CA GLU A 204 15.63 -7.93 4.86
C GLU A 204 14.49 -6.88 4.93
N VAL A 205 13.50 -7.14 5.77
CA VAL A 205 12.47 -6.16 6.14
C VAL A 205 12.53 -5.94 7.65
N HIS A 206 13.02 -4.78 8.05
CA HIS A 206 13.13 -4.37 9.45
C HIS A 206 11.84 -3.67 9.83
N VAL A 207 11.24 -4.08 10.95
CA VAL A 207 9.98 -3.53 11.44
C VAL A 207 10.15 -3.17 12.90
N TRP A 208 9.81 -1.94 13.25
CA TRP A 208 9.77 -1.46 14.63
C TRP A 208 8.32 -1.30 15.05
N GLY A 209 8.01 -1.72 16.28
CA GLY A 209 6.65 -1.64 16.78
C GLY A 209 5.72 -2.72 16.23
N LEU A 210 6.23 -3.86 15.77
CA LEU A 210 5.36 -4.89 15.18
C LEU A 210 4.32 -5.36 16.20
N ARG A 211 3.04 -5.15 15.90
CA ARG A 211 1.91 -5.57 16.73
C ARG A 211 1.45 -6.98 16.35
N ASP A 212 0.59 -7.55 17.20
CA ASP A 212 0.10 -8.90 17.00
C ASP A 212 -0.87 -9.04 15.81
N GLY A 213 -0.80 -10.20 15.14
CA GLY A 213 -1.68 -10.56 14.03
C GLY A 213 -1.37 -9.82 12.71
N VAL A 214 -0.12 -9.41 12.50
CA VAL A 214 0.31 -8.64 11.33
C VAL A 214 1.01 -9.52 10.31
N LYS A 215 0.37 -9.74 9.17
CA LYS A 215 0.97 -10.39 8.01
C LYS A 215 1.85 -9.39 7.25
N VAL A 216 3.04 -9.81 6.83
CA VAL A 216 3.98 -8.99 6.04
C VAL A 216 4.25 -9.65 4.70
N GLN A 217 4.10 -8.90 3.62
CA GLN A 217 4.12 -9.42 2.25
C GLN A 217 5.01 -8.57 1.35
N VAL A 218 5.62 -9.22 0.35
CA VAL A 218 6.36 -8.56 -0.73
C VAL A 218 5.61 -8.76 -2.03
N GLU A 219 5.25 -7.66 -2.68
CA GLU A 219 4.47 -7.65 -3.92
C GLU A 219 5.17 -6.82 -5.00
N GLY A 220 4.79 -7.04 -6.26
CA GLY A 220 5.36 -6.33 -7.40
C GLY A 220 4.49 -6.40 -8.64
N TYR A 221 4.76 -5.53 -9.60
CA TYR A 221 4.05 -5.53 -10.88
C TYR A 221 4.44 -6.72 -11.76
N VAL A 222 3.43 -7.30 -12.41
CA VAL A 222 3.56 -8.28 -13.49
C VAL A 222 2.56 -7.96 -14.59
N ASP A 223 2.61 -8.71 -15.70
CA ASP A 223 1.71 -8.51 -16.85
C ASP A 223 1.71 -7.05 -17.31
N GLU A 224 2.93 -6.53 -17.56
CA GLU A 224 3.16 -5.14 -18.00
C GLU A 224 2.59 -4.06 -17.06
N GLY A 225 2.37 -4.40 -15.78
CA GLY A 225 1.80 -3.48 -14.79
C GLY A 225 0.31 -3.65 -14.53
N LYS A 226 -0.40 -4.47 -15.31
CA LYS A 226 -1.84 -4.70 -15.15
C LYS A 226 -2.18 -5.43 -13.86
N LYS A 227 -1.25 -6.24 -13.32
CA LYS A 227 -1.47 -7.06 -12.13
C LYS A 227 -0.38 -6.83 -11.09
N ILE A 228 -0.78 -6.92 -9.84
CA ILE A 228 0.14 -7.01 -8.69
C ILE A 228 0.19 -8.48 -8.29
N LYS A 229 1.40 -9.03 -8.23
CA LYS A 229 1.66 -10.42 -7.82
C LYS A 229 2.34 -10.41 -6.46
N LEU A 230 1.92 -11.35 -5.63
CA LEU A 230 2.58 -11.70 -4.38
C LEU A 230 3.83 -12.55 -4.66
N PHE A 231 4.98 -12.08 -4.21
CA PHE A 231 6.27 -12.76 -4.36
C PHE A 231 6.70 -13.48 -3.08
N HIS A 232 6.37 -12.94 -1.91
CA HIS A 232 6.74 -13.55 -0.63
C HIS A 232 5.76 -13.20 0.48
N VAL A 233 5.56 -14.15 1.41
CA VAL A 233 4.88 -13.93 2.69
C VAL A 233 5.84 -14.33 3.78
N PHE A 234 6.15 -13.39 4.68
CA PHE A 234 7.04 -13.71 5.77
C PHE A 234 6.37 -14.61 6.81
N THR A 235 7.09 -15.63 7.25
CA THR A 235 6.66 -16.55 8.31
C THR A 235 7.39 -16.29 9.62
N LYS A 236 6.92 -16.90 10.71
CA LYS A 236 7.58 -16.80 12.03
C LYS A 236 9.03 -17.32 12.02
N ASN A 237 9.35 -18.31 11.18
CA ASN A 237 10.70 -18.87 11.08
C ASN A 237 11.69 -17.91 10.41
N GLU A 238 11.18 -16.94 9.66
CA GLU A 238 11.95 -15.89 9.00
C GLU A 238 12.10 -14.64 9.89
N ARG A 239 11.55 -14.69 11.11
CA ARG A 239 11.52 -13.60 12.07
C ARG A 239 12.69 -13.70 13.05
N VAL A 240 13.52 -12.66 13.08
CA VAL A 240 14.55 -12.47 14.10
C VAL A 240 14.13 -11.32 15.00
N VAL A 241 13.88 -11.60 16.28
CA VAL A 241 13.59 -10.56 17.28
C VAL A 241 14.92 -9.92 17.68
N VAL A 242 15.00 -8.60 17.56
CA VAL A 242 16.19 -7.85 17.98
C VAL A 242 15.95 -7.43 19.43
N GLU A 243 16.62 -8.09 20.37
CA GLU A 243 16.61 -7.70 21.78
C GLU A 243 17.32 -6.36 21.94
N GLY A 244 16.52 -5.28 21.96
CA GLY A 244 16.91 -4.02 22.56
C GLY A 244 16.04 -3.84 23.78
N ASN A 245 16.64 -3.60 24.95
CA ASN A 245 15.95 -3.23 26.18
C ASN A 245 14.98 -2.08 25.89
N THR A 246 13.70 -2.41 25.66
CA THR A 246 12.62 -1.44 25.70
C THR A 246 12.44 -1.05 27.17
N PRO A 247 12.53 0.25 27.52
CA PRO A 247 12.08 0.70 28.83
C PRO A 247 10.58 0.39 28.91
N GLY A 248 10.21 -0.63 29.68
CA GLY A 248 8.81 -1.04 29.87
C GLY A 248 8.47 -2.49 29.49
N GLY A 249 9.44 -3.34 29.17
CA GLY A 249 9.21 -4.78 28.97
C GLY A 249 8.83 -5.54 30.24
N GLY A 250 7.62 -5.30 30.77
CA GLY A 250 7.01 -6.04 31.86
C GLY A 250 6.10 -7.14 31.31
N GLY A 251 6.64 -8.34 31.15
CA GLY A 251 5.83 -9.53 30.94
C GLY A 251 4.86 -9.77 32.10
N PHE A 252 3.72 -10.39 31.80
CA PHE A 252 2.63 -10.78 32.71
C PHE A 252 1.58 -9.72 33.06
N THR A 253 1.87 -8.41 33.02
CA THR A 253 0.90 -7.37 33.43
C THR A 253 -0.16 -7.03 32.37
N ASP A 254 0.18 -7.05 31.08
CA ASP A 254 -0.78 -6.72 30.00
C ASP A 254 -1.90 -7.76 29.86
N MET A 255 -1.60 -9.02 30.17
CA MET A 255 -2.60 -10.09 30.14
C MET A 255 -3.64 -9.97 31.27
N ILE A 256 -3.28 -9.32 32.38
CA ILE A 256 -4.19 -9.06 33.51
C ILE A 256 -5.08 -7.85 33.21
N SER A 257 -4.57 -6.86 32.48
CA SER A 257 -5.32 -5.65 32.14
C SER A 257 -6.46 -5.91 31.14
N ASP A 258 -6.26 -6.85 30.20
CA ASP A 258 -7.31 -7.29 29.27
C ASP A 258 -8.37 -8.19 29.92
N MET A 259 -8.02 -8.90 31.00
CA MET A 259 -8.96 -9.78 31.71
C MET A 259 -9.81 -9.05 32.76
N ALA A 260 -9.31 -7.93 33.30
CA ALA A 260 -10.02 -7.13 34.30
C ALA A 260 -11.15 -6.26 33.71
N GLY A 261 -11.21 -6.09 32.39
CA GLY A 261 -12.21 -5.27 31.69
C GLY A 261 -13.61 -5.89 31.56
N PHE A 262 -13.82 -7.14 31.98
CA PHE A 262 -15.08 -7.87 31.74
C PHE A 262 -15.81 -8.41 32.98
N GLN A 263 -15.36 -8.09 34.20
CA GLN A 263 -16.11 -8.43 35.43
C GLN A 263 -16.51 -7.18 36.20
N ASN A 264 -17.58 -6.52 35.78
CA ASN A 264 -18.49 -5.85 36.71
C ASN A 264 -19.86 -5.58 36.05
N GLN A 265 -20.71 -6.60 36.02
CA GLN A 265 -22.16 -6.42 36.00
C GLN A 265 -22.76 -7.21 37.15
N GLY A 266 -23.41 -6.50 38.07
CA GLY A 266 -24.41 -7.07 38.97
C GLY A 266 -24.30 -6.63 40.43
N ARG A 267 -24.96 -5.53 40.78
CA ARG A 267 -25.95 -5.49 41.88
C ARG A 267 -26.66 -4.14 41.94
N ILE A 268 -27.95 -4.17 41.62
CA ILE A 268 -28.93 -3.13 41.93
C ILE A 268 -29.48 -3.42 43.32
N ALA A 269 -29.55 -2.41 44.19
CA ALA A 269 -30.61 -2.28 45.20
C ALA A 269 -30.67 -0.83 45.74
N GLY A 270 -31.87 -0.27 45.76
CA GLY A 270 -32.25 0.78 46.71
C GLY A 270 -32.54 2.18 46.14
N SER A 271 -33.68 2.34 45.46
CA SER A 271 -34.31 3.65 45.26
C SER A 271 -35.08 4.09 46.52
N ARG A 272 -34.89 5.33 46.98
CA ARG A 272 -35.96 6.14 47.57
C ARG A 272 -35.84 7.59 47.09
N SER A 273 -37.00 8.09 46.68
CA SER A 273 -37.32 9.41 46.13
C SER A 273 -37.16 10.56 47.12
N SER A 274 -36.95 11.78 46.62
CA SER A 274 -37.98 12.84 46.63
C SER A 274 -37.44 14.18 46.12
N ASP A 275 -38.11 14.66 45.07
CA ASP A 275 -38.63 16.03 44.90
C ASP A 275 -37.76 17.30 44.90
N GLN A 276 -37.96 18.00 43.77
CA GLN A 276 -38.33 19.42 43.62
C GLN A 276 -37.27 20.54 43.68
N LEU A 277 -37.19 21.23 42.53
CA LEU A 277 -37.34 22.68 42.29
C LEU A 277 -36.61 23.64 43.25
N ASP A 278 -35.76 24.53 42.74
CA ASP A 278 -36.17 25.83 42.20
C ASP A 278 -34.94 26.73 41.91
N SER A 279 -35.20 27.63 40.98
CA SER A 279 -34.54 28.84 40.49
C SER A 279 -33.62 29.62 41.44
N GLY A 280 -32.64 30.34 40.87
CA GLY A 280 -31.93 31.37 41.61
C GLY A 280 -30.75 32.01 40.89
N ASN A 281 -31.03 33.14 40.24
CA ASN A 281 -30.12 34.00 39.47
C ASN A 281 -29.18 34.84 40.37
N LEU A 282 -28.04 35.31 39.81
CA LEU A 282 -27.37 36.62 40.00
C LEU A 282 -25.89 36.68 40.49
N ASN A 283 -25.09 37.33 39.62
CA ASN A 283 -24.04 38.35 39.82
C ASN A 283 -22.73 38.09 40.63
N LYS A 284 -21.63 38.03 39.85
CA LYS A 284 -20.56 39.06 39.72
C LYS A 284 -19.97 39.67 41.01
N SER A 285 -18.72 39.34 41.35
CA SER A 285 -17.51 40.22 41.31
C SER A 285 -16.34 39.70 42.19
N GLN A 286 -15.12 39.82 41.65
CA GLN A 286 -13.76 39.53 42.20
C GLN A 286 -13.36 40.48 43.37
N PRO A 287 -12.15 40.45 44.00
CA PRO A 287 -10.90 39.70 43.70
C PRO A 287 -10.15 39.12 44.93
N SER A 288 -9.15 38.26 44.71
CA SER A 288 -7.76 38.37 45.24
C SER A 288 -7.00 37.04 45.21
N GLU A 289 -5.69 37.19 45.04
CA GLU A 289 -4.68 36.21 44.66
C GLU A 289 -4.31 35.23 45.77
N SER A 290 -3.90 34.01 45.39
CA SER A 290 -2.55 33.45 45.66
C SER A 290 -2.55 31.92 45.54
N GLY A 291 -1.50 31.37 44.91
CA GLY A 291 -1.17 29.95 44.96
C GLY A 291 -1.30 29.19 43.64
N GLY A 292 -0.44 29.52 42.67
CA GLY A 292 -0.20 28.65 41.53
C GLY A 292 0.54 27.39 41.96
N SER A 293 -0.02 26.22 41.63
CA SER A 293 0.73 24.98 41.45
C SER A 293 0.26 24.35 40.13
N SER A 294 1.17 24.27 39.17
CA SER A 294 0.95 23.63 37.89
C SER A 294 0.89 22.11 38.08
N SER A 295 -0.23 21.49 37.73
CA SER A 295 -0.27 20.06 37.41
C SER A 295 -0.31 19.91 35.89
N THR A 296 0.87 19.73 35.31
CA THR A 296 1.06 19.06 34.02
C THR A 296 0.28 17.75 34.02
N SER A 297 -0.81 17.69 33.25
CA SER A 297 -1.46 16.45 32.90
C SER A 297 -0.54 15.67 31.98
N VAL A 298 0.20 14.73 32.57
CA VAL A 298 0.99 13.72 31.86
C VAL A 298 0.01 12.85 31.08
N ASP A 299 0.19 12.86 29.77
CA ASP A 299 -0.52 12.05 28.78
C ASP A 299 -0.13 10.57 28.97
N THR A 300 -0.89 9.82 29.77
CA THR A 300 -0.72 8.37 29.92
C THR A 300 -1.59 7.66 28.89
N GLY A 301 -1.11 7.62 27.64
CA GLY A 301 -1.74 6.91 26.52
C GLY A 301 -0.74 6.13 25.68
N ALA A 302 0.40 5.73 26.25
CA ALA A 302 1.38 4.90 25.55
C ALA A 302 0.96 3.42 25.64
N GLU A 303 0.31 2.91 24.60
CA GLU A 303 0.15 1.47 24.38
C GLU A 303 1.54 0.81 24.30
N ALA A 304 1.71 -0.35 24.97
CA ALA A 304 2.96 -1.09 25.00
C ALA A 304 3.51 -1.30 23.57
N GLY A 305 4.73 -0.78 23.34
CA GLY A 305 5.36 -0.78 22.02
C GLY A 305 5.67 -2.19 21.56
N GLY A 306 5.24 -2.54 20.33
CA GLY A 306 5.61 -3.80 19.70
C GLY A 306 7.13 -3.94 19.55
N GLY A 307 7.62 -5.18 19.53
CA GLY A 307 9.05 -5.46 19.43
C GLY A 307 9.69 -5.00 18.11
N ALA A 308 11.00 -4.78 18.13
CA ALA A 308 11.81 -4.62 16.92
C ALA A 308 12.14 -5.99 16.32
N VAL A 309 11.93 -6.12 15.02
CA VAL A 309 11.96 -7.38 14.30
C VAL A 309 12.65 -7.21 12.97
N ILE A 310 13.48 -8.17 12.59
CA ILE A 310 14.03 -8.28 11.25
C ILE A 310 13.45 -9.54 10.61
N PHE A 311 12.77 -9.36 9.49
CA PHE A 311 12.36 -10.46 8.64
C PHE A 311 13.45 -10.73 7.60
N LYS A 312 13.96 -11.96 7.58
CA LYS A 312 14.94 -12.45 6.60
C LYS A 312 14.31 -13.59 5.81
N PRO A 313 14.11 -13.44 4.50
CA PRO A 313 13.45 -14.47 3.73
C PRO A 313 14.35 -15.71 3.66
N SER A 314 13.74 -16.88 3.86
CA SER A 314 14.40 -18.19 3.83
C SER A 314 14.77 -18.62 2.41
N THR A 315 14.09 -18.04 1.42
CA THR A 315 14.34 -18.21 -0.01
C THR A 315 14.58 -16.85 -0.66
N ARG A 316 15.26 -16.82 -1.81
CA ARG A 316 15.51 -15.55 -2.50
C ARG A 316 14.21 -14.94 -3.02
N VAL A 317 13.95 -13.69 -2.64
CA VAL A 317 12.79 -12.91 -3.10
C VAL A 317 13.25 -11.92 -4.16
N ILE A 318 13.07 -12.27 -5.43
CA ILE A 318 13.52 -11.47 -6.57
C ILE A 318 12.30 -10.94 -7.33
N LEU A 319 12.17 -9.62 -7.39
CA LEU A 319 11.14 -8.94 -8.16
C LEU A 319 11.63 -8.68 -9.59
N PRO A 320 10.74 -8.76 -10.60
CA PRO A 320 11.10 -8.61 -12.00
C PRO A 320 11.41 -7.16 -12.40
N THR A 321 10.98 -6.18 -11.59
CA THR A 321 11.11 -4.75 -11.85
C THR A 321 11.72 -4.03 -10.66
N SER A 322 12.03 -2.74 -10.83
CA SER A 322 12.52 -1.90 -9.73
C SER A 322 11.40 -1.33 -8.85
N ASP A 323 10.13 -1.55 -9.23
CA ASP A 323 8.95 -1.15 -8.46
C ASP A 323 8.62 -2.22 -7.40
N ILE A 324 8.77 -1.86 -6.13
CA ILE A 324 8.62 -2.79 -5.00
C ILE A 324 7.46 -2.34 -4.12
N ASN A 325 6.61 -3.29 -3.73
CA ASN A 325 5.58 -3.09 -2.74
C ASN A 325 5.82 -3.95 -1.50
N ILE A 326 5.69 -3.34 -0.33
CA ILE A 326 5.58 -4.06 0.94
C ILE A 326 4.18 -3.83 1.50
N ASP A 327 3.44 -4.91 1.73
CA ASP A 327 2.08 -4.90 2.28
C ASP A 327 2.04 -5.48 3.69
N PHE A 328 1.19 -4.86 4.52
CA PHE A 328 0.91 -5.25 5.89
C PHE A 328 -0.60 -5.38 6.07
N GLU A 329 -1.03 -6.56 6.48
CA GLU A 329 -2.43 -6.84 6.81
C GLU A 329 -2.53 -7.23 8.28
N ARG A 330 -3.24 -6.42 9.08
CA ARG A 330 -3.50 -6.74 10.48
C ARG A 330 -4.86 -7.41 10.64
N ARG A 331 -4.86 -8.58 11.29
CA ARG A 331 -6.07 -9.31 11.68
C ARG A 331 -6.21 -9.41 13.18
N ASN A 332 -7.42 -9.16 13.67
CA ASN A 332 -7.82 -9.47 15.03
C ASN A 332 -8.77 -10.68 15.02
N LYS A 333 -8.61 -11.58 15.98
CA LYS A 333 -9.57 -12.67 16.20
C LYS A 333 -10.92 -12.07 16.61
N ALA A 334 -11.96 -12.35 15.85
CA ALA A 334 -13.34 -12.12 16.26
C ALA A 334 -13.88 -13.41 16.93
N SER A 335 -15.01 -13.31 17.63
CA SER A 335 -15.62 -14.48 18.25
C SER A 335 -16.09 -15.50 17.19
N MET A 336 -16.09 -16.79 17.56
CA MET A 336 -16.62 -17.89 16.75
C MET A 336 -15.85 -18.21 15.44
N GLY A 337 -14.50 -18.21 15.46
CA GLY A 337 -13.67 -18.68 14.33
C GLY A 337 -13.65 -17.74 13.11
N TRP A 338 -13.91 -16.45 13.35
CA TRP A 338 -13.83 -15.42 12.34
C TRP A 338 -12.62 -14.52 12.61
N THR A 339 -11.92 -14.08 11.57
CA THR A 339 -10.90 -13.03 11.69
C THR A 339 -11.40 -11.74 11.08
N MET A 340 -11.16 -10.62 11.74
CA MET A 340 -11.48 -9.30 11.21
C MET A 340 -10.20 -8.61 10.76
N VAL A 341 -10.14 -8.22 9.49
CA VAL A 341 -9.07 -7.35 8.98
C VAL A 341 -9.34 -5.95 9.51
N THR A 342 -8.44 -5.45 10.37
CA THR A 342 -8.63 -4.18 11.10
C THR A 342 -7.80 -3.03 10.52
N ALA A 343 -6.69 -3.35 9.87
CA ALA A 343 -5.88 -2.39 9.13
C ALA A 343 -5.20 -3.07 7.96
N VAL A 344 -5.07 -2.33 6.86
CA VAL A 344 -4.26 -2.71 5.69
C VAL A 344 -3.40 -1.51 5.35
N ALA A 345 -2.09 -1.70 5.28
CA ALA A 345 -1.16 -0.65 4.90
C ALA A 345 -0.13 -1.20 3.94
N HIS A 346 0.19 -0.45 2.90
CA HIS A 346 1.24 -0.82 1.99
C HIS A 346 2.07 0.40 1.60
N VAL A 347 3.22 0.15 1.00
CA VAL A 347 4.06 1.21 0.45
C VAL A 347 4.70 0.73 -0.83
N TRP A 348 4.67 1.59 -1.85
CA TRP A 348 5.47 1.42 -3.06
C TRP A 348 6.70 2.31 -3.01
N PHE A 349 7.85 1.77 -3.40
CA PHE A 349 9.05 2.54 -3.70
C PHE A 349 9.72 1.97 -4.94
N ASN A 350 10.64 2.74 -5.54
CA ASN A 350 11.37 2.28 -6.71
C ASN A 350 12.88 2.33 -6.47
N ALA A 351 13.54 1.17 -6.58
CA ALA A 351 14.95 1.00 -6.23
C ALA A 351 15.93 1.80 -7.11
N TYR A 352 15.55 2.18 -8.34
CA TYR A 352 16.37 3.09 -9.15
C TYR A 352 16.46 4.47 -8.51
N PHE A 353 15.34 4.98 -7.98
CA PHE A 353 15.29 6.28 -7.31
C PHE A 353 15.85 6.23 -5.89
N GLU A 354 15.54 5.17 -5.14
CA GLU A 354 16.11 4.98 -3.80
C GLU A 354 17.62 4.68 -3.84
N GLY A 355 18.14 4.22 -4.97
CA GLY A 355 19.57 4.08 -5.26
C GLY A 355 20.18 5.31 -5.93
N ASN A 356 19.59 6.50 -5.84
CA ASN A 356 20.16 7.74 -6.39
C ASN A 356 20.46 7.71 -7.90
N GLY A 357 19.72 6.91 -8.68
CA GLY A 357 19.91 6.77 -10.12
C GLY A 357 19.93 8.09 -10.90
N PRO A 358 18.90 8.96 -10.74
CA PRO A 358 18.89 10.26 -11.38
C PRO A 358 20.11 11.12 -11.03
N GLU A 359 20.48 11.16 -9.75
CA GLU A 359 21.60 11.95 -9.24
C GLU A 359 22.97 11.42 -9.70
N GLN A 360 23.03 10.16 -10.12
CA GLN A 360 24.22 9.48 -10.62
C GLN A 360 24.19 9.25 -12.13
N ASN A 361 23.50 10.11 -12.90
CA ASN A 361 23.42 10.06 -14.36
C ASN A 361 22.97 8.68 -14.89
N GLY A 362 21.94 8.10 -14.26
CA GLY A 362 21.39 6.80 -14.61
C GLY A 362 22.07 5.61 -13.94
N LYS A 363 23.18 5.80 -13.23
CA LYS A 363 23.91 4.72 -12.55
C LYS A 363 23.47 4.58 -11.10
N ALA A 364 22.31 3.97 -10.87
CA ALA A 364 21.79 3.76 -9.53
C ALA A 364 22.65 2.79 -8.70
N ASP A 365 22.74 3.06 -7.40
CA ASP A 365 23.38 2.22 -6.39
C ASP A 365 22.88 0.78 -6.47
N ASN A 366 23.78 -0.16 -6.25
CA ASN A 366 23.50 -1.59 -6.35
C ASN A 366 22.82 -2.15 -5.09
N THR A 367 22.78 -1.38 -4.02
CA THR A 367 22.22 -1.73 -2.72
C THR A 367 21.60 -0.49 -2.13
N GLY A 368 20.57 -0.65 -1.31
CA GLY A 368 20.00 0.46 -0.59
C GLY A 368 19.10 0.04 0.55
N VAL A 369 18.68 1.04 1.32
CA VAL A 369 17.70 0.89 2.40
C VAL A 369 16.60 1.92 2.15
N PHE A 370 15.37 1.44 2.04
CA PHE A 370 14.19 2.31 1.98
C PHE A 370 13.53 2.35 3.35
N GLU A 371 13.30 3.54 3.91
CA GLU A 371 12.67 3.71 5.23
C GLU A 371 11.36 4.49 5.16
N ILE A 372 10.36 4.07 5.95
CA ILE A 372 9.10 4.80 6.06
C ILE A 372 8.38 4.57 7.39
N GLU A 373 7.72 5.61 7.88
CA GLU A 373 6.83 5.57 9.05
C GLU A 373 5.42 5.14 8.66
N TRP A 374 4.71 4.46 9.57
CA TRP A 374 3.32 4.00 9.37
C TRP A 374 2.38 5.10 8.86
N ASP A 375 2.48 6.31 9.43
CA ASP A 375 1.62 7.44 9.08
C ASP A 375 1.83 7.94 7.64
N LYS A 376 2.96 7.58 7.01
CA LYS A 376 3.31 7.91 5.62
C LYS A 376 3.04 6.77 4.62
N MET A 377 2.57 5.61 5.08
CA MET A 377 2.17 4.49 4.23
C MET A 377 0.79 4.70 3.59
N ASP A 378 0.48 3.95 2.54
CA ASP A 378 -0.84 3.90 1.92
C ASP A 378 -1.81 3.01 2.72
N GLY A 379 -3.06 2.90 2.25
CA GLY A 379 -4.04 1.95 2.78
C GLY A 379 -4.96 2.50 3.90
N ILE A 380 -5.75 1.60 4.47
CA ILE A 380 -6.72 1.88 5.53
C ILE A 380 -6.07 1.54 6.87
N LYS A 381 -5.42 2.53 7.46
CA LYS A 381 -4.48 2.38 8.58
C LYS A 381 -5.12 2.44 9.97
N GLY A 382 -6.44 2.32 10.07
CA GLY A 382 -7.20 2.67 11.27
C GLY A 382 -7.10 4.17 11.60
N SER A 383 -7.73 4.62 12.70
CA SER A 383 -7.54 6.00 13.19
C SER A 383 -6.60 6.01 14.38
N SER A 384 -5.72 7.01 14.50
CA SER A 384 -4.81 7.18 15.65
C SER A 384 -5.50 7.26 17.02
N ARG A 385 -6.84 7.43 17.04
CA ARG A 385 -7.67 7.50 18.25
C ARG A 385 -8.63 6.31 18.42
N LYS A 386 -8.76 5.40 17.45
CA LYS A 386 -9.72 4.26 17.50
C LYS A 386 -9.27 2.98 16.77
N GLY A 387 -8.07 2.92 16.21
CA GLY A 387 -7.54 1.74 15.52
C GLY A 387 -6.07 1.49 15.90
N THR A 388 -5.76 0.27 16.30
CA THR A 388 -4.40 -0.14 16.66
C THR A 388 -3.53 -0.16 15.40
N ARG A 389 -2.39 0.53 15.42
CA ARG A 389 -1.39 0.47 14.35
C ARG A 389 -0.89 -0.97 14.18
N ALA A 390 -0.43 -1.35 12.99
CA ALA A 390 0.23 -2.65 12.81
C ALA A 390 1.74 -2.59 13.12
N LEU A 391 2.35 -1.44 12.90
CA LEU A 391 3.76 -1.14 13.18
C LEU A 391 3.94 0.38 13.37
N ASP A 392 5.13 0.79 13.82
CA ASP A 392 5.49 2.20 13.95
C ASP A 392 6.26 2.70 12.71
N ARG A 393 7.25 1.93 12.24
CA ARG A 393 8.02 2.21 11.01
C ARG A 393 8.68 0.95 10.46
N LEU A 394 9.09 0.98 9.20
CA LEU A 394 9.82 -0.10 8.54
C LEU A 394 11.06 0.41 7.79
N ALA A 395 11.99 -0.51 7.53
CA ALA A 395 13.09 -0.34 6.60
C ALA A 395 13.22 -1.60 5.73
N VAL A 396 13.45 -1.41 4.43
CA VAL A 396 13.62 -2.50 3.46
C VAL A 396 15.04 -2.46 2.95
N VAL A 397 15.80 -3.53 3.21
CA VAL A 397 17.15 -3.71 2.67
C VAL A 397 17.04 -4.46 1.35
N TRP A 398 17.57 -3.86 0.29
CA TRP A 398 17.47 -4.41 -1.06
C TRP A 398 18.81 -4.33 -1.80
N LYS A 399 18.96 -5.17 -2.83
CA LYS A 399 20.06 -5.09 -3.78
C LYS A 399 19.60 -5.36 -5.21
N ALA A 400 20.26 -4.75 -6.19
CA ALA A 400 20.09 -5.07 -7.60
C ALA A 400 20.54 -6.51 -7.84
N TYR A 401 19.62 -7.34 -8.32
CA TYR A 401 19.85 -8.76 -8.58
C TYR A 401 20.87 -8.94 -9.70
N ASP A 402 21.81 -9.84 -9.46
CA ASP A 402 22.84 -10.24 -10.41
C ASP A 402 22.87 -11.76 -10.47
N PRO A 403 22.40 -12.38 -11.57
CA PRO A 403 22.34 -13.84 -11.69
C PRO A 403 23.74 -14.48 -11.73
N GLU A 404 24.75 -13.76 -12.22
CA GLU A 404 26.12 -14.23 -12.32
C GLU A 404 27.11 -13.10 -11.98
N PRO A 405 27.73 -13.13 -10.78
CA PRO A 405 28.68 -12.10 -10.35
C PRO A 405 29.77 -11.87 -11.40
N GLY A 406 29.72 -10.73 -12.08
CA GLY A 406 30.72 -10.33 -13.08
C GLY A 406 30.38 -10.61 -14.55
N GLN A 407 29.27 -11.28 -14.88
CA GLN A 407 28.79 -11.40 -16.28
C GLN A 407 27.80 -10.31 -16.71
N GLY A 408 27.39 -9.46 -15.78
CA GLY A 408 26.63 -8.25 -16.06
C GLY A 408 25.17 -8.37 -15.66
N LYS A 409 24.68 -7.30 -15.03
CA LYS A 409 23.30 -7.19 -14.59
C LYS A 409 22.40 -6.98 -15.80
N LYS A 410 21.23 -7.62 -15.81
CA LYS A 410 20.18 -7.32 -16.80
C LYS A 410 19.57 -5.97 -16.46
N GLU A 411 20.17 -4.91 -17.00
CA GLU A 411 19.68 -3.53 -16.89
C GLU A 411 18.99 -3.13 -18.19
N ASP A 412 17.76 -2.64 -18.06
CA ASP A 412 16.99 -2.13 -19.18
C ASP A 412 16.98 -0.60 -19.13
N ILE A 413 17.77 0.01 -20.01
CA ILE A 413 17.92 1.46 -20.08
C ILE A 413 16.76 2.02 -20.90
N ILE A 414 15.83 2.68 -20.22
CA ILE A 414 14.61 3.24 -20.78
C ILE A 414 14.80 4.75 -20.89
N HIS A 415 14.89 5.21 -22.14
CA HIS A 415 14.81 6.62 -22.47
C HIS A 415 13.37 7.02 -22.74
N GLU A 416 13.00 8.24 -22.34
CA GLU A 416 11.77 8.82 -22.84
C GLU A 416 11.78 8.83 -24.39
N PRO A 417 10.72 8.32 -25.06
CA PRO A 417 10.62 8.43 -26.51
C PRO A 417 10.76 9.88 -26.97
N GLY A 418 11.52 10.12 -28.05
CA GLY A 418 11.77 11.47 -28.56
C GLY A 418 10.55 12.15 -29.19
N VAL A 419 10.68 13.45 -29.44
CA VAL A 419 9.69 14.23 -30.19
C VAL A 419 9.52 13.64 -31.60
N ASN A 420 8.28 13.49 -32.06
CA ASN A 420 7.88 12.86 -33.34
C ASN A 420 8.22 11.36 -33.47
N SER A 421 8.75 10.71 -32.43
CA SER A 421 8.90 9.26 -32.42
C SER A 421 7.56 8.57 -32.14
N THR A 422 7.40 7.35 -32.66
CA THR A 422 6.25 6.51 -32.33
C THR A 422 6.35 6.05 -30.88
N VAL A 423 5.34 6.40 -30.08
CA VAL A 423 5.21 5.93 -28.71
C VAL A 423 4.37 4.66 -28.69
N ALA A 424 4.91 3.60 -28.08
CA ALA A 424 4.23 2.32 -27.96
C ALA A 424 2.96 2.43 -27.11
N ASP A 425 1.89 1.83 -27.59
CA ASP A 425 0.65 1.63 -26.83
C ASP A 425 0.74 0.32 -26.06
N MET A 426 0.14 0.26 -24.87
CA MET A 426 0.07 -1.00 -24.12
C MET A 426 -1.16 -1.79 -24.53
N GLN A 427 -1.14 -3.10 -24.30
CA GLN A 427 -2.33 -3.91 -24.51
C GLN A 427 -3.45 -3.46 -23.57
N PRO A 428 -4.66 -3.19 -24.09
CA PRO A 428 -5.78 -2.80 -23.25
C PRO A 428 -6.17 -3.95 -22.32
N ALA A 429 -6.60 -3.60 -21.11
CA ALA A 429 -7.33 -4.55 -20.27
C ALA A 429 -8.69 -4.87 -20.91
N ASP A 430 -9.24 -6.07 -20.66
CA ASP A 430 -10.60 -6.38 -21.11
C ASP A 430 -11.58 -5.32 -20.59
N TRP A 431 -12.18 -4.57 -21.51
CA TRP A 431 -13.07 -3.46 -21.22
C TRP A 431 -14.33 -3.89 -20.46
N LYS A 432 -14.74 -5.17 -20.57
CA LYS A 432 -15.89 -5.72 -19.84
C LYS A 432 -15.61 -5.99 -18.37
N GLY A 433 -14.34 -5.97 -17.96
CA GLY A 433 -13.89 -6.36 -16.61
C GLY A 433 -13.45 -7.82 -16.54
N GLY A 434 -13.27 -8.34 -15.32
CA GLY A 434 -12.77 -9.71 -15.09
C GLY A 434 -11.25 -9.81 -14.85
N ASN A 435 -10.56 -8.67 -14.85
CA ASN A 435 -9.13 -8.57 -14.55
C ASN A 435 -8.86 -8.31 -13.06
N GLU A 436 -9.74 -8.81 -12.17
CA GLU A 436 -9.57 -8.58 -10.74
C GLU A 436 -8.28 -9.26 -10.23
N PRO A 437 -7.58 -8.65 -9.26
CA PRO A 437 -6.42 -9.27 -8.64
C PRO A 437 -6.81 -10.61 -8.01
N ALA A 438 -5.83 -11.52 -7.85
CA ALA A 438 -6.10 -12.86 -7.34
C ALA A 438 -6.83 -12.83 -5.97
N PRO A 439 -7.71 -13.80 -5.68
CA PRO A 439 -8.43 -13.85 -4.41
C PRO A 439 -7.47 -13.80 -3.22
N GLY A 440 -7.63 -12.82 -2.33
CA GLY A 440 -6.75 -12.62 -1.16
C GLY A 440 -5.85 -11.38 -1.21
N LEU A 441 -5.76 -10.70 -2.36
CA LEU A 441 -5.09 -9.39 -2.54
C LEU A 441 -6.02 -8.19 -2.34
N GLY A 442 -7.26 -8.42 -1.89
CA GLY A 442 -8.21 -7.34 -1.62
C GLY A 442 -7.82 -6.59 -0.34
N HIS A 443 -7.41 -5.32 -0.47
CA HIS A 443 -7.17 -4.41 0.66
C HIS A 443 -8.47 -3.89 1.31
N ASP A 444 -9.51 -4.73 1.34
CA ASP A 444 -10.81 -4.40 1.92
C ASP A 444 -10.85 -4.84 3.39
N LEU A 445 -11.35 -3.94 4.25
CA LEU A 445 -11.64 -4.26 5.65
C LEU A 445 -12.84 -5.22 5.74
N GLY A 446 -12.85 -6.09 6.75
CA GLY A 446 -14.03 -6.92 7.02
C GLY A 446 -13.75 -8.27 7.66
N LEU A 447 -14.84 -9.03 7.84
CA LEU A 447 -14.85 -10.36 8.42
C LEU A 447 -14.42 -11.39 7.37
N ARG A 448 -13.50 -12.29 7.72
CA ARG A 448 -13.05 -13.41 6.90
C ARG A 448 -13.19 -14.72 7.68
N THR A 449 -13.67 -15.76 6.99
CA THR A 449 -13.72 -17.12 7.52
C THR A 449 -12.30 -17.60 7.77
N GLU A 450 -12.04 -18.18 8.94
CA GLU A 450 -10.76 -18.85 9.19
C GLU A 450 -10.56 -20.00 8.20
N SER A 451 -9.34 -20.14 7.68
CA SER A 451 -8.99 -21.30 6.87
C SER A 451 -8.94 -22.55 7.77
N PRO A 452 -9.22 -23.77 7.26
CA PRO A 452 -9.23 -24.99 8.08
C PRO A 452 -7.93 -25.22 8.88
N MET A 453 -6.77 -24.76 8.37
CA MET A 453 -5.48 -24.89 9.06
C MET A 453 -5.22 -23.78 10.09
N SER A 454 -6.00 -22.69 10.08
CA SER A 454 -5.99 -21.67 11.14
C SER A 454 -6.74 -22.16 12.39
N ALA A 455 -7.64 -23.13 12.24
CA ALA A 455 -8.38 -23.75 13.34
C ALA A 455 -7.55 -24.75 14.16
N ASP A 456 -6.57 -25.41 13.54
CA ASP A 456 -5.75 -26.47 14.18
C ASP A 456 -4.78 -25.95 15.25
N ILE A 457 -4.58 -24.63 15.33
CA ILE A 457 -3.74 -23.98 16.36
C ILE A 457 -4.48 -23.89 17.71
N SER A 458 -5.81 -24.11 17.75
CA SER A 458 -6.61 -23.96 18.97
C SER A 458 -6.87 -25.26 19.76
N LYS A 459 -6.24 -26.39 19.39
CA LYS A 459 -6.36 -27.65 20.16
C LYS A 459 -5.12 -28.05 20.96
N ALA A 460 -4.00 -27.36 20.80
CA ALA A 460 -2.79 -27.62 21.59
C ALA A 460 -2.75 -26.80 22.89
N SER A 461 -3.84 -26.81 23.67
CA SER A 461 -3.87 -26.31 25.06
C SER A 461 -5.19 -26.74 25.73
N SER A 462 -5.35 -28.03 25.98
CA SER A 462 -6.28 -28.49 27.01
C SER A 462 -5.64 -29.62 27.82
N VAL A 463 -5.13 -29.25 28.98
CA VAL A 463 -4.85 -30.20 30.06
C VAL A 463 -6.15 -30.92 30.41
N LYS A 464 -6.17 -32.25 30.31
CA LYS A 464 -7.12 -33.08 31.06
C LYS A 464 -6.35 -34.15 31.80
N SER A 465 -6.65 -34.18 33.09
CA SER A 465 -6.15 -35.06 34.14
C SER A 465 -6.60 -36.52 33.97
N ASN A 466 -5.66 -37.41 34.30
CA ASN A 466 -5.72 -38.80 34.79
C ASN A 466 -7.03 -39.58 34.68
N GLU A 467 -6.93 -40.77 34.08
CA GLU A 467 -7.24 -42.06 34.74
C GLU A 467 -6.46 -43.20 34.06
N ALA A 468 -6.22 -44.27 34.81
CA ALA A 468 -5.14 -45.24 34.66
C ALA A 468 -5.46 -46.50 33.84
N ASP A 469 -4.37 -47.24 33.59
CA ASP A 469 -4.20 -48.69 33.42
C ASP A 469 -3.99 -49.32 32.03
N ASP A 470 -2.76 -49.86 31.94
CA ASP A 470 -2.29 -51.16 31.45
C ASP A 470 -1.78 -51.41 30.00
N ALA A 471 -0.58 -52.02 30.03
CA ALA A 471 0.03 -52.99 29.13
C ALA A 471 0.86 -52.55 27.90
N ASP A 472 2.17 -52.49 28.14
CA ASP A 472 3.24 -53.34 27.56
C ASP A 472 3.86 -53.02 26.17
N ALA A 473 5.14 -53.39 26.10
CA ALA A 473 6.04 -53.61 24.96
C ALA A 473 6.94 -52.47 24.44
N THR A 474 8.10 -52.38 25.09
CA THR A 474 9.47 -52.44 24.51
C THR A 474 9.82 -51.65 23.24
N SER A 475 10.81 -50.75 23.31
CA SER A 475 12.19 -51.04 22.89
C SER A 475 13.05 -49.76 22.87
N VAL A 476 14.33 -49.97 23.13
CA VAL A 476 15.38 -49.03 23.53
C VAL A 476 16.17 -48.48 22.34
N GLU A 477 16.88 -47.36 22.57
CA GLU A 477 18.24 -46.99 22.10
C GLU A 477 18.30 -45.47 21.87
N GLY A 478 19.26 -44.69 22.36
CA GLY A 478 20.45 -44.94 23.15
C GLY A 478 21.08 -43.58 23.45
N VAL A 479 21.50 -43.38 24.70
CA VAL A 479 22.26 -42.19 25.14
C VAL A 479 23.68 -42.64 25.43
N LYS A 480 24.68 -41.87 24.99
CA LYS A 480 26.04 -41.91 25.54
C LYS A 480 26.65 -40.49 25.64
N PRO A 481 27.61 -40.29 26.55
CA PRO A 481 27.67 -39.11 27.43
C PRO A 481 28.82 -38.15 27.08
N SER A 482 28.68 -36.88 27.47
CA SER A 482 29.74 -35.89 27.41
C SER A 482 30.43 -35.77 28.78
N GLY A 483 31.75 -35.99 28.81
CA GLY A 483 32.62 -35.64 29.95
C GLY A 483 33.25 -34.25 29.79
N PRO A 484 33.87 -33.68 30.84
CA PRO A 484 34.04 -32.24 30.98
C PRO A 484 35.50 -31.76 30.81
N SER A 485 35.71 -30.80 29.88
CA SER A 485 36.81 -29.81 29.78
C SER A 485 36.93 -29.45 28.28
N GLY A 486 36.53 -28.29 27.79
CA GLY A 486 36.87 -26.95 28.26
C GLY A 486 38.00 -26.41 27.38
N GLU A 487 37.63 -25.73 26.28
CA GLU A 487 38.35 -24.78 25.40
C GLU A 487 38.14 -25.05 23.90
N GLU A 488 37.20 -24.31 23.27
CA GLU A 488 37.01 -24.27 21.82
C GLU A 488 37.64 -22.99 21.23
N ASN A 489 38.66 -23.16 20.39
CA ASN A 489 38.95 -22.23 19.29
C ASN A 489 37.99 -22.55 18.15
N LEU A 490 37.16 -21.59 17.73
CA LEU A 490 36.25 -21.77 16.60
C LEU A 490 36.92 -21.30 15.30
N ASP A 491 37.57 -22.24 14.62
CA ASP A 491 37.80 -22.19 13.17
C ASP A 491 36.45 -22.38 12.46
N ILE A 492 35.96 -21.36 11.76
CA ILE A 492 34.70 -21.42 11.00
C ILE A 492 34.98 -22.01 9.62
N ASP A 493 34.50 -23.23 9.38
CA ASP A 493 34.51 -23.91 8.08
C ASP A 493 33.44 -23.32 7.15
N VAL A 494 33.92 -22.51 6.19
CA VAL A 494 33.13 -21.79 5.18
C VAL A 494 32.30 -22.75 4.29
N THR A 495 32.63 -24.04 4.28
CA THR A 495 31.92 -25.03 3.45
C THR A 495 30.56 -25.49 4.03
N LYS A 496 30.25 -25.13 5.29
CA LYS A 496 28.96 -25.42 5.95
C LYS A 496 27.96 -24.27 5.94
N LEU A 497 28.29 -23.15 5.28
CA LEU A 497 27.34 -22.06 5.08
C LEU A 497 26.22 -22.50 4.12
N PRO A 498 24.92 -22.25 4.44
CA PRO A 498 23.82 -22.62 3.56
C PRO A 498 23.99 -21.98 2.18
N GLN A 499 24.08 -22.82 1.14
CA GLN A 499 24.04 -22.32 -0.23
C GLN A 499 22.60 -21.96 -0.60
N PRO A 500 22.36 -20.80 -1.21
CA PRO A 500 21.00 -20.37 -1.54
C PRO A 500 20.41 -21.25 -2.64
N HIS A 501 19.27 -21.88 -2.34
CA HIS A 501 18.44 -22.55 -3.33
C HIS A 501 17.74 -21.54 -4.26
N GLY A 502 17.32 -22.01 -5.45
CA GLY A 502 16.74 -21.19 -6.52
C GLY A 502 15.45 -20.45 -6.15
N ASN A 503 14.98 -19.61 -7.08
CA ASN A 503 13.81 -18.73 -6.89
C ASN A 503 12.59 -19.50 -6.37
N ALA A 504 11.89 -18.91 -5.39
CA ALA A 504 10.66 -19.48 -4.86
C ALA A 504 9.58 -19.58 -5.95
N SER A 505 8.78 -20.66 -5.87
CA SER A 505 7.53 -20.81 -6.62
C SER A 505 6.48 -19.83 -6.08
N GLU A 506 5.34 -19.68 -6.76
CA GLU A 506 4.24 -18.89 -6.17
C GLU A 506 3.87 -19.39 -4.77
N PRO A 507 3.64 -18.50 -3.79
CA PRO A 507 3.31 -18.92 -2.43
C PRO A 507 2.06 -19.80 -2.42
N THR A 508 2.17 -20.95 -1.76
CA THR A 508 1.07 -21.88 -1.57
C THR A 508 0.00 -21.27 -0.64
N LEU A 509 -1.23 -21.78 -0.72
CA LEU A 509 -2.31 -21.43 0.22
C LEU A 509 -1.91 -21.64 1.69
N ASN A 510 -1.03 -22.59 1.97
CA ASN A 510 -0.54 -22.85 3.32
C ASN A 510 0.43 -21.77 3.79
N GLU A 511 1.34 -21.30 2.93
CA GLU A 511 2.26 -20.19 3.23
C GLU A 511 1.51 -18.87 3.40
N LEU A 512 0.47 -18.65 2.58
CA LEU A 512 -0.45 -17.52 2.70
C LEU A 512 -1.14 -17.43 4.07
N ASN A 513 -1.44 -18.59 4.68
CA ASN A 513 -2.07 -18.70 5.98
C ASN A 513 -1.06 -18.74 7.14
N GLY A 514 0.14 -19.28 6.93
CA GLY A 514 1.22 -19.33 7.94
C GLY A 514 1.79 -17.96 8.30
N GLY A 515 1.70 -16.98 7.40
CA GLY A 515 2.07 -15.57 7.66
C GLY A 515 1.14 -14.82 8.62
N LEU A 516 0.05 -15.44 9.10
CA LEU A 516 -0.90 -14.82 10.04
C LEU A 516 -0.49 -14.97 11.51
N ASP A 517 0.46 -15.86 11.82
CA ASP A 517 0.88 -16.19 13.19
C ASP A 517 2.18 -15.50 13.59
N THR A 518 2.40 -14.29 13.08
CA THR A 518 3.66 -13.56 13.24
C THR A 518 3.93 -13.09 14.66
N ALA A 519 2.98 -13.25 15.61
CA ALA A 519 3.11 -12.68 16.95
C ALA A 519 2.74 -13.59 18.12
N SER A 520 2.23 -14.80 17.91
CA SER A 520 1.91 -15.68 19.03
C SER A 520 3.17 -16.31 19.62
N ALA A 521 3.47 -15.96 20.87
CA ALA A 521 4.34 -16.65 21.85
C ALA A 521 5.71 -17.19 21.41
N THR A 522 6.78 -16.58 21.93
CA THR A 522 8.07 -17.21 22.22
C THR A 522 7.93 -18.04 23.49
N THR A 523 7.88 -19.37 23.39
CA THR A 523 8.08 -20.22 24.57
C THR A 523 9.58 -20.54 24.67
N PRO A 524 10.28 -20.10 25.72
CA PRO A 524 11.62 -20.60 26.00
C PRO A 524 11.51 -22.05 26.46
N GLN A 525 12.19 -22.97 25.77
CA GLN A 525 12.44 -24.31 26.31
C GLN A 525 13.30 -24.14 27.57
N ARG A 526 12.66 -24.26 28.74
CA ARG A 526 13.38 -24.38 30.00
C ARG A 526 13.88 -25.81 30.08
N GLY A 527 15.18 -25.98 29.88
CA GLY A 527 15.87 -27.23 30.20
C GLY A 527 15.65 -27.58 31.66
N SER A 528 15.23 -28.81 31.89
CA SER A 528 15.26 -29.44 33.21
C SER A 528 16.64 -30.05 33.41
N GLU A 529 17.49 -29.37 34.17
CA GLU A 529 18.59 -30.00 34.89
C GLU A 529 18.29 -29.94 36.40
N VAL A 530 18.28 -31.14 36.98
CA VAL A 530 18.31 -31.57 38.40
C VAL A 530 17.15 -31.17 39.31
#